data_AF-A0A2N1P4G1-F1
#
_entry.id   AF-A0A2N1P4G1-F1
#
_cell.length_a   1.000
_cell.length_b   1.000
_cell.length_c   1.000
_cell.angle_alpha   90.00
_cell.angle_beta   90.00
_cell.angle_gamma   90.00
#
_symmetry.space_group_name_H-M   'P 1'
#
loop_
_entity.id
_entity.type
_entity.pdbx_description
1 polymer ?
#
loop_
_entity_poly.entity_id
_entity_poly.type
_entity_poly.pdbx_seq_one_letter_code
_entity_poly.pdbx_strand_id
1 'polypeptide(L)'
;MKYNPGKEENYTASFLANFRSLCNYAEINDPDELKTLLVNSYSNYFFKIEFAKRVDNIDPKESPYYIDELVKLFNEVILDELKIIKSDSLIALKHVTTGRYLSSCDIKYQTGSRRNIVFAGEKFYNSHSIWLLSKIKSHRLNQQNMVFYNDEFHFRHKETNNLFWLSYNYKSPTTRQSEAFCNYETYNACWQIINLESKNRTHNDNNTLYVNSKDIIKLKIIGDGQDLYLRSHDFTFTINDETFQEVVGHEDRIGANDEWCIELIE
;
A
#
# COMPACT_ATOMS: atom_id res chain seq x y z
N MET A 1 -28.02 5.74 12.79
CA MET A 1 -27.67 4.57 11.94
C MET A 1 -26.15 4.41 11.93
N LYS A 2 -25.60 3.19 11.85
CA LYS A 2 -24.15 2.96 11.76
C LYS A 2 -23.78 2.37 10.38
N TYR A 3 -22.78 2.95 9.74
CA TYR A 3 -22.19 2.45 8.51
C TYR A 3 -21.13 1.38 8.82
N ASN A 4 -21.15 0.27 8.07
CA ASN A 4 -20.17 -0.82 8.16
C ASN A 4 -19.90 -1.38 6.76
N PRO A 5 -18.72 -1.10 6.15
CA PRO A 5 -18.44 -1.41 4.75
C PRO A 5 -18.31 -2.91 4.42
N GLY A 6 -18.38 -3.83 5.39
CA GLY A 6 -18.18 -5.27 5.18
C GLY A 6 -19.43 -6.13 5.12
N LYS A 7 -20.63 -5.55 4.94
CA LYS A 7 -21.88 -6.32 5.02
C LYS A 7 -22.31 -6.96 3.69
N GLU A 8 -22.36 -6.22 2.59
CA GLU A 8 -22.88 -6.71 1.29
C GLU A 8 -22.34 -5.86 0.12
N GLU A 9 -22.39 -6.39 -1.12
CA GLU A 9 -22.22 -5.59 -2.34
C GLU A 9 -23.28 -4.48 -2.39
N ASN A 10 -22.90 -3.27 -2.83
CA ASN A 10 -23.75 -2.07 -2.85
C ASN A 10 -24.25 -1.57 -1.47
N TYR A 11 -23.69 -2.06 -0.36
CA TYR A 11 -24.10 -1.63 0.98
C TYR A 11 -24.02 -0.10 1.17
N THR A 12 -23.02 0.57 0.58
CA THR A 12 -22.90 2.03 0.62
C THR A 12 -24.10 2.74 0.01
N ALA A 13 -24.57 2.29 -1.16
CA ALA A 13 -25.72 2.88 -1.82
C ALA A 13 -27.01 2.66 -0.99
N SER A 14 -27.22 1.45 -0.48
CA SER A 14 -28.35 1.13 0.39
C SER A 14 -28.35 1.93 1.69
N PHE A 15 -27.18 2.10 2.31
CA PHE A 15 -27.00 2.94 3.49
C PHE A 15 -27.35 4.41 3.19
N LEU A 16 -26.84 4.97 2.10
CA LEU A 16 -27.08 6.37 1.74
C LEU A 16 -28.54 6.64 1.36
N ALA A 17 -29.20 5.69 0.67
CA ALA A 17 -30.63 5.76 0.38
C ALA A 17 -31.48 5.74 1.66
N ASN A 18 -31.17 4.83 2.59
CA ASN A 18 -31.84 4.76 3.89
C ASN A 18 -31.59 6.02 4.74
N PHE A 19 -30.35 6.54 4.74
CA PHE A 19 -30.01 7.79 5.40
C PHE A 19 -30.91 8.93 4.88
N ARG A 20 -30.98 9.11 3.56
CA ARG A 20 -31.81 10.14 2.92
C ARG A 20 -33.29 9.98 3.27
N SER A 21 -33.82 8.75 3.22
CA SER A 21 -35.22 8.48 3.56
C SER A 21 -35.53 8.83 5.03
N LEU A 22 -34.63 8.52 5.95
CA LEU A 22 -34.82 8.82 7.38
C LEU A 22 -34.74 10.32 7.67
N CYS A 23 -33.80 11.03 7.04
CA CYS A 23 -33.72 12.50 7.14
C CYS A 23 -35.00 13.17 6.63
N ASN A 24 -35.51 12.73 5.47
CA ASN A 24 -36.77 13.24 4.92
C ASN A 24 -37.97 12.97 5.84
N TYR A 25 -38.07 11.76 6.41
CA TYR A 25 -39.16 11.40 7.33
C TYR A 25 -39.11 12.20 8.65
N ALA A 26 -37.90 12.51 9.13
CA ALA A 26 -37.69 13.27 10.35
C ALA A 26 -37.62 14.80 10.11
N GLU A 27 -37.81 15.25 8.87
CA GLU A 27 -37.68 16.67 8.46
C GLU A 27 -36.32 17.30 8.79
N ILE A 28 -35.25 16.48 8.82
CA ILE A 28 -33.88 16.92 9.10
C ILE A 28 -33.27 17.49 7.81
N ASN A 29 -33.24 18.82 7.72
CA ASN A 29 -32.74 19.56 6.56
C ASN A 29 -31.59 20.52 6.92
N ASP A 30 -31.22 20.61 8.19
CA ASP A 30 -30.12 21.47 8.65
C ASP A 30 -28.76 20.92 8.17
N PRO A 31 -27.92 21.74 7.50
CA PRO A 31 -26.62 21.31 6.97
C PRO A 31 -25.65 20.76 8.02
N ASP A 32 -25.60 21.37 9.20
CA ASP A 32 -24.67 21.00 10.27
C ASP A 32 -25.13 19.70 10.95
N GLU A 33 -26.44 19.53 11.12
CA GLU A 33 -27.02 18.28 11.62
C GLU A 33 -26.75 17.11 10.66
N LEU A 34 -26.99 17.30 9.36
CA LEU A 34 -26.73 16.28 8.33
C LEU A 34 -25.26 15.85 8.31
N LYS A 35 -24.34 16.83 8.33
CA LYS A 35 -22.90 16.59 8.40
C LYS A 35 -22.54 15.79 9.65
N THR A 36 -23.05 16.21 10.81
CA THR A 36 -22.78 15.55 12.10
C THR A 36 -23.27 14.11 12.10
N LEU A 37 -24.46 13.84 11.54
CA LEU A 37 -25.02 12.50 11.45
C LEU A 37 -24.16 11.59 10.55
N LEU A 38 -23.73 12.07 9.39
CA LEU A 38 -22.88 11.30 8.46
C LEU A 38 -21.49 11.01 9.05
N VAL A 39 -20.82 12.02 9.62
CA VAL A 39 -19.51 11.86 10.28
C VAL A 39 -19.58 10.84 11.41
N ASN A 40 -20.66 10.89 12.21
CA ASN A 40 -20.83 9.97 13.34
C ASN A 40 -21.33 8.57 12.93
N SER A 41 -21.80 8.41 11.69
CA SER A 41 -22.27 7.12 11.21
C SER A 41 -21.14 6.12 11.00
N TYR A 42 -19.92 6.57 10.71
CA TYR A 42 -18.78 5.70 10.43
C TYR A 42 -17.62 5.93 11.38
N SER A 43 -17.26 4.89 12.14
CA SER A 43 -16.14 4.91 13.10
C SER A 43 -14.77 4.72 12.45
N ASN A 44 -14.51 5.37 11.32
CA ASN A 44 -13.21 5.35 10.65
C ASN A 44 -12.54 6.73 10.74
N TYR A 45 -11.26 6.77 11.14
CA TYR A 45 -10.53 8.01 11.39
C TYR A 45 -10.22 8.76 10.10
N PHE A 46 -9.72 8.07 9.06
CA PHE A 46 -9.51 8.66 7.73
C PHE A 46 -10.81 9.25 7.19
N PHE A 47 -11.88 8.45 7.21
CA PHE A 47 -13.18 8.91 6.73
C PHE A 47 -13.62 10.18 7.48
N LYS A 48 -13.55 10.20 8.81
CA LYS A 48 -13.96 11.36 9.61
C LYS A 48 -13.19 12.63 9.25
N ILE A 49 -11.88 12.52 9.07
CA ILE A 49 -11.03 13.66 8.71
C ILE A 49 -11.32 14.12 7.28
N GLU A 50 -11.24 13.22 6.32
CA GLU A 50 -11.36 13.56 4.90
C GLU A 50 -12.77 14.03 4.55
N PHE A 51 -13.80 13.36 5.08
CA PHE A 51 -15.18 13.77 4.87
C PHE A 51 -15.45 15.14 5.50
N ALA A 52 -15.07 15.37 6.76
CA ALA A 52 -15.27 16.68 7.39
C ALA A 52 -14.56 17.80 6.62
N LYS A 53 -13.31 17.58 6.22
CA LYS A 53 -12.52 18.54 5.44
C LYS A 53 -13.16 18.86 4.08
N ARG A 54 -13.64 17.85 3.36
CA ARG A 54 -14.26 18.07 2.03
C ARG A 54 -15.62 18.75 2.15
N VAL A 55 -16.41 18.40 3.17
CA VAL A 55 -17.71 19.04 3.43
C VAL A 55 -17.54 20.52 3.80
N ASP A 56 -16.50 20.90 4.55
CA ASP A 56 -16.23 22.30 4.91
C ASP A 56 -16.01 23.23 3.71
N ASN A 57 -15.76 22.68 2.51
CA ASN A 57 -15.58 23.46 1.28
C ASN A 57 -16.89 23.65 0.49
N ILE A 58 -18.01 23.11 0.94
CA ILE A 58 -19.32 23.28 0.31
C ILE A 58 -20.06 24.41 1.02
N ASP A 59 -20.52 25.43 0.29
CA ASP A 59 -21.45 26.43 0.83
C ASP A 59 -22.90 25.91 0.72
N PRO A 60 -23.60 25.65 1.84
CA PRO A 60 -24.99 25.19 1.81
C PRO A 60 -25.95 26.17 1.13
N LYS A 61 -25.63 27.47 1.08
CA LYS A 61 -26.48 28.51 0.47
C LYS A 61 -26.38 28.54 -1.05
N GLU A 62 -25.27 28.07 -1.60
CA GLU A 62 -25.04 27.99 -3.04
C GLU A 62 -25.46 26.61 -3.61
N SER A 63 -25.80 25.65 -2.75
CA SER A 63 -26.14 24.27 -3.13
C SER A 63 -27.62 23.94 -2.86
N PRO A 64 -28.53 24.10 -3.85
CA PRO A 64 -29.92 23.67 -3.72
C PRO A 64 -30.08 22.14 -3.61
N TYR A 65 -28.99 21.37 -3.78
CA TYR A 65 -28.93 19.92 -3.67
C TYR A 65 -27.87 19.46 -2.65
N TYR A 66 -27.70 20.19 -1.54
CA TYR A 66 -26.67 19.94 -0.53
C TYR A 66 -26.62 18.48 -0.02
N ILE A 67 -27.78 17.84 0.20
CA ILE A 67 -27.83 16.43 0.61
C ILE A 67 -27.21 15.51 -0.45
N ASP A 68 -27.45 15.77 -1.74
CA ASP A 68 -26.92 14.96 -2.83
C ASP A 68 -25.40 15.12 -2.95
N GLU A 69 -24.86 16.32 -2.67
CA GLU A 69 -23.42 16.56 -2.58
C GLU A 69 -22.79 15.84 -1.39
N LEU A 70 -23.42 15.86 -0.21
CA LEU A 70 -22.95 15.10 0.95
C LEU A 70 -22.93 13.59 0.67
N VAL A 71 -23.97 13.07 0.04
CA VAL A 71 -24.07 11.65 -0.35
C VAL A 71 -22.96 11.28 -1.34
N LYS A 72 -22.70 12.15 -2.32
CA LYS A 72 -21.62 11.96 -3.28
C LYS A 72 -20.25 11.97 -2.60
N LEU A 73 -19.96 12.98 -1.77
CA LEU A 73 -18.71 13.07 -1.02
C LEU A 73 -18.51 11.86 -0.10
N PHE A 74 -19.57 11.39 0.57
CA PHE A 74 -19.50 10.23 1.42
C PHE A 74 -19.00 9.02 0.61
N ASN A 75 -19.61 8.77 -0.54
CA ASN A 75 -19.23 7.65 -1.40
C ASN A 75 -17.79 7.82 -1.93
N GLU A 76 -17.40 9.01 -2.35
CA GLU A 76 -16.03 9.29 -2.82
C GLU A 76 -14.98 9.03 -1.74
N VAL A 77 -15.20 9.49 -0.50
CA VAL A 77 -14.25 9.27 0.61
C VAL A 77 -14.16 7.78 0.96
N ILE A 78 -15.26 7.04 0.90
CA ILE A 78 -15.24 5.58 1.06
C ILE A 78 -14.42 4.90 -0.05
N LEU A 79 -14.63 5.29 -1.31
CA LEU A 79 -13.88 4.74 -2.44
C LEU A 79 -12.38 5.06 -2.35
N ASP A 80 -12.03 6.23 -1.81
CA ASP A 80 -10.63 6.59 -1.55
C ASP A 80 -10.05 5.73 -0.42
N GLU A 81 -10.79 5.50 0.67
CA GLU A 81 -10.34 4.64 1.76
C GLU A 81 -10.05 3.20 1.30
N LEU A 82 -10.87 2.66 0.39
CA LEU A 82 -10.71 1.31 -0.14
C LEU A 82 -9.42 1.11 -0.94
N LYS A 83 -8.84 2.20 -1.45
CA LYS A 83 -7.56 2.15 -2.18
C LYS A 83 -6.37 2.18 -1.23
N ILE A 84 -6.53 2.63 0.01
CA ILE A 84 -5.42 2.77 0.96
C ILE A 84 -4.92 1.40 1.38
N ILE A 85 -3.62 1.17 1.25
CA ILE A 85 -2.95 -0.02 1.75
C ILE A 85 -3.00 -0.02 3.28
N LYS A 86 -3.43 -1.15 3.86
CA LYS A 86 -3.50 -1.34 5.31
C LYS A 86 -2.37 -2.28 5.76
N SER A 87 -1.93 -2.12 7.01
CA SER A 87 -1.07 -3.09 7.69
C SER A 87 -1.79 -4.43 7.69
N ASP A 88 -1.01 -5.46 7.43
CA ASP A 88 -1.41 -6.84 7.29
C ASP A 88 -2.32 -7.11 6.08
N SER A 89 -2.39 -6.17 5.13
CA SER A 89 -2.92 -6.44 3.79
C SER A 89 -2.01 -7.37 3.00
N LEU A 90 -2.63 -8.16 2.12
CA LEU A 90 -1.92 -8.89 1.08
C LEU A 90 -1.77 -7.99 -0.13
N ILE A 91 -0.54 -7.91 -0.63
CA ILE A 91 -0.20 -7.08 -1.77
C ILE A 91 0.62 -7.86 -2.79
N ALA A 92 0.67 -7.31 -4.01
CA ALA A 92 1.64 -7.68 -5.02
C ALA A 92 2.47 -6.45 -5.42
N LEU A 93 3.73 -6.67 -5.81
CA LEU A 93 4.65 -5.62 -6.24
C LEU A 93 5.05 -5.86 -7.68
N LYS A 94 4.59 -5.01 -8.60
CA LYS A 94 4.88 -5.13 -10.04
C LYS A 94 6.00 -4.20 -10.44
N HIS A 95 7.11 -4.73 -10.93
CA HIS A 95 8.18 -3.92 -11.48
C HIS A 95 7.68 -3.13 -12.69
N VAL A 96 7.77 -1.80 -12.66
CA VAL A 96 7.15 -0.93 -13.68
C VAL A 96 7.76 -1.19 -15.05
N THR A 97 9.09 -1.26 -15.14
CA THR A 97 9.80 -1.36 -16.43
C THR A 97 9.57 -2.70 -17.14
N THR A 98 9.55 -3.83 -16.40
CA THR A 98 9.39 -5.16 -17.02
C THR A 98 7.96 -5.70 -16.95
N GLY A 99 7.10 -5.09 -16.14
CA GLY A 99 5.73 -5.54 -15.86
C GLY A 99 5.65 -6.86 -15.09
N ARG A 100 6.76 -7.34 -14.53
CA ARG A 100 6.85 -8.62 -13.81
C ARG A 100 6.72 -8.42 -12.30
N TYR A 101 6.17 -9.39 -11.60
CA TYR A 101 5.93 -9.29 -10.16
C TYR A 101 7.10 -9.78 -9.31
N LEU A 102 7.41 -9.08 -8.22
CA LEU A 102 8.36 -9.52 -7.20
C LEU A 102 7.89 -10.86 -6.64
N SER A 103 8.73 -11.88 -6.74
CA SER A 103 8.37 -13.25 -6.45
C SER A 103 9.43 -13.99 -5.64
N SER A 104 9.02 -15.01 -4.90
CA SER A 104 9.89 -15.98 -4.22
C SER A 104 9.26 -17.38 -4.22
N CYS A 105 10.06 -18.41 -3.97
CA CYS A 105 9.62 -19.80 -3.93
C CYS A 105 10.54 -20.63 -3.04
N ASP A 106 10.29 -21.94 -2.91
CA ASP A 106 11.13 -22.85 -2.12
C ASP A 106 12.42 -23.31 -2.83
N ILE A 107 12.88 -22.55 -3.83
CA ILE A 107 14.18 -22.75 -4.49
C ILE A 107 15.22 -21.89 -3.76
N LYS A 108 16.42 -22.43 -3.53
CA LYS A 108 17.52 -21.74 -2.86
C LYS A 108 18.64 -21.40 -3.83
N TYR A 109 19.35 -20.30 -3.57
CA TYR A 109 20.59 -20.01 -4.29
C TYR A 109 21.62 -21.15 -4.11
N GLN A 110 22.31 -21.52 -5.19
CA GLN A 110 23.41 -22.50 -5.13
C GLN A 110 24.73 -21.86 -4.63
N THR A 111 24.87 -20.55 -4.82
CA THR A 111 25.97 -19.70 -4.37
C THR A 111 25.46 -18.61 -3.41
N GLY A 112 26.33 -17.73 -2.93
CA GLY A 112 25.91 -16.62 -2.09
C GLY A 112 25.38 -17.09 -0.73
N SER A 113 24.22 -16.57 -0.29
CA SER A 113 23.69 -16.88 1.04
C SER A 113 23.11 -18.29 1.19
N ARG A 114 22.82 -18.97 0.06
CA ARG A 114 22.07 -20.24 0.02
C ARG A 114 20.66 -20.18 0.62
N ARG A 115 20.05 -18.99 0.65
CA ARG A 115 18.68 -18.76 1.08
C ARG A 115 17.70 -18.81 -0.09
N ASN A 116 16.39 -18.73 0.21
CA ASN A 116 15.35 -18.75 -0.80
C ASN A 116 15.51 -17.59 -1.78
N ILE A 117 15.40 -17.89 -3.06
CA ILE A 117 15.60 -16.91 -4.13
C ILE A 117 14.48 -15.86 -4.14
N VAL A 118 14.83 -14.66 -4.57
CA VAL A 118 13.88 -13.61 -4.93
C VAL A 118 14.15 -13.20 -6.37
N PHE A 119 13.10 -13.05 -7.16
CA PHE A 119 13.19 -12.81 -8.60
C PHE A 119 11.98 -12.01 -9.10
N ALA A 120 12.07 -11.46 -10.32
CA ALA A 120 10.92 -10.88 -10.99
C ALA A 120 10.25 -11.95 -11.88
N GLY A 121 9.09 -12.41 -11.43
CA GLY A 121 8.37 -13.56 -11.98
C GLY A 121 7.55 -13.23 -13.22
N GLU A 122 6.30 -13.69 -13.22
CA GLU A 122 5.39 -13.55 -14.36
C GLU A 122 4.80 -12.14 -14.47
N LYS A 123 4.14 -11.85 -15.61
CA LYS A 123 3.48 -10.56 -15.87
C LYS A 123 2.06 -10.45 -15.27
N PHE A 124 1.59 -11.53 -14.67
CA PHE A 124 0.40 -11.61 -13.84
C PHE A 124 0.82 -12.12 -12.47
N TYR A 125 0.17 -11.64 -11.41
CA TYR A 125 0.47 -12.15 -10.07
C TYR A 125 -0.05 -13.58 -9.92
N ASN A 126 0.71 -14.40 -9.19
CA ASN A 126 0.41 -15.77 -8.81
C ASN A 126 0.82 -16.00 -7.34
N SER A 127 0.75 -17.24 -6.85
CA SER A 127 1.05 -17.56 -5.43
C SER A 127 2.46 -17.13 -4.99
N HIS A 128 3.45 -17.17 -5.88
CA HIS A 128 4.83 -16.77 -5.62
C HIS A 128 5.03 -15.26 -5.44
N SER A 129 4.02 -14.45 -5.75
CA SER A 129 4.14 -12.99 -5.83
C SER A 129 3.32 -12.23 -4.78
N ILE A 130 2.73 -12.96 -3.83
CA ILE A 130 1.88 -12.38 -2.79
C ILE A 130 2.68 -12.17 -1.52
N TRP A 131 2.63 -10.94 -1.01
CA TRP A 131 3.37 -10.51 0.18
C TRP A 131 2.40 -9.96 1.21
N LEU A 132 2.54 -10.39 2.46
CA LEU A 132 1.91 -9.75 3.61
C LEU A 132 2.76 -8.56 4.03
N LEU A 133 2.15 -7.38 4.10
CA LEU A 133 2.80 -6.14 4.50
C LEU A 133 2.51 -5.83 5.97
N SER A 134 3.40 -6.19 6.88
CA SER A 134 3.19 -5.96 8.32
C SER A 134 3.98 -4.73 8.80
N LYS A 135 3.26 -3.72 9.29
CA LYS A 135 3.86 -2.49 9.82
C LYS A 135 4.58 -2.75 11.15
N ILE A 136 5.81 -2.25 11.27
CA ILE A 136 6.55 -2.26 12.54
C ILE A 136 5.98 -1.12 13.39
N LYS A 137 5.57 -1.44 14.63
CA LYS A 137 4.80 -0.58 15.54
C LYS A 137 5.17 0.91 15.43
N SER A 138 4.19 1.76 15.08
CA SER A 138 4.35 3.22 15.14
C SER A 138 4.15 3.73 16.56
N HIS A 139 4.97 4.68 17.00
CA HIS A 139 4.75 5.45 18.23
C HIS A 139 3.46 6.30 18.20
N ARG A 140 2.77 6.38 17.06
CA ARG A 140 1.49 7.08 16.91
C ARG A 140 0.33 6.16 17.28
N LEU A 141 0.11 6.02 18.59
CA LEU A 141 -0.90 5.18 19.25
C LEU A 141 -2.35 5.28 18.72
N ASN A 142 -2.68 6.24 17.85
CA ASN A 142 -4.04 6.56 17.44
C ASN A 142 -4.28 6.58 15.92
N GLN A 143 -3.28 6.26 15.09
CA GLN A 143 -3.50 6.14 13.65
C GLN A 143 -3.79 4.68 13.32
N GLN A 144 -4.95 4.47 12.68
CA GLN A 144 -5.46 3.18 12.20
C GLN A 144 -4.38 2.39 11.44
N ASN A 145 -4.67 1.11 11.17
CA ASN A 145 -3.86 0.18 10.36
C ASN A 145 -3.54 0.68 8.93
N MET A 146 -3.53 1.97 8.60
CA MET A 146 -3.16 2.50 7.30
C MET A 146 -1.64 2.62 7.18
N VAL A 147 -1.15 2.38 5.97
CA VAL A 147 0.26 2.50 5.62
C VAL A 147 0.54 3.89 5.06
N PHE A 148 1.57 4.52 5.63
CA PHE A 148 2.08 5.82 5.22
C PHE A 148 3.43 5.68 4.52
N TYR A 149 3.75 6.62 3.65
CA TYR A 149 5.11 6.74 3.12
C TYR A 149 6.11 6.95 4.26
N ASN A 150 7.25 6.29 4.16
CA ASN A 150 8.30 6.19 5.18
C ASN A 150 7.90 5.46 6.48
N ASP A 151 6.73 4.82 6.53
CA ASP A 151 6.50 3.79 7.54
C ASP A 151 7.50 2.65 7.35
N GLU A 152 7.82 2.00 8.46
CA GLU A 152 8.68 0.83 8.50
C GLU A 152 7.84 -0.44 8.55
N PHE A 153 8.22 -1.44 7.77
CA PHE A 153 7.46 -2.68 7.66
C PHE A 153 8.35 -3.88 7.34
N HIS A 154 7.73 -5.05 7.46
CA HIS A 154 8.25 -6.32 6.97
C HIS A 154 7.36 -6.82 5.85
N PHE A 155 7.98 -7.30 4.77
CA PHE A 155 7.28 -8.12 3.78
C PHE A 155 7.49 -9.58 4.11
N ARG A 156 6.39 -10.32 4.21
CA ARG A 156 6.41 -11.77 4.37
C ARG A 156 5.81 -12.42 3.14
N HIS A 157 6.56 -13.32 2.52
CA HIS A 157 6.06 -14.11 1.41
C HIS A 157 4.92 -15.02 1.88
N LYS A 158 3.76 -14.94 1.24
CA LYS A 158 2.54 -15.65 1.69
C LYS A 158 2.72 -17.16 1.69
N GLU A 159 3.33 -17.70 0.65
CA GLU A 159 3.41 -19.16 0.45
C GLU A 159 4.45 -19.81 1.37
N THR A 160 5.62 -19.21 1.51
CA THR A 160 6.73 -19.79 2.31
C THR A 160 6.80 -19.27 3.74
N ASN A 161 6.01 -18.24 4.09
CA ASN A 161 6.03 -17.55 5.38
C ASN A 161 7.41 -16.94 5.75
N ASN A 162 8.31 -16.80 4.76
CA ASN A 162 9.63 -16.20 4.93
C ASN A 162 9.59 -14.68 4.77
N LEU A 163 10.46 -13.98 5.49
CA LEU A 163 10.68 -12.55 5.38
C LEU A 163 11.61 -12.22 4.21
N PHE A 164 11.30 -11.14 3.50
CA PHE A 164 12.09 -10.64 2.37
C PHE A 164 13.17 -9.65 2.82
N TRP A 165 14.39 -9.83 2.32
CA TRP A 165 15.56 -9.02 2.68
C TRP A 165 16.50 -8.76 1.48
N LEU A 166 17.38 -7.79 1.66
CA LEU A 166 18.56 -7.54 0.82
C LEU A 166 19.82 -7.79 1.65
N SER A 167 20.83 -8.39 1.04
CA SER A 167 22.07 -8.73 1.74
C SER A 167 23.10 -7.60 1.67
N TYR A 168 23.69 -7.28 2.83
CA TYR A 168 24.89 -6.44 2.91
C TYR A 168 26.18 -7.20 2.55
N ASN A 169 26.17 -8.52 2.69
CA ASN A 169 27.39 -9.35 2.65
C ASN A 169 27.46 -10.24 1.40
N TYR A 170 26.31 -10.69 0.91
CA TYR A 170 26.24 -11.60 -0.23
C TYR A 170 25.92 -10.86 -1.52
N LYS A 171 26.58 -11.28 -2.59
CA LYS A 171 26.46 -10.68 -3.91
C LYS A 171 25.49 -11.47 -4.77
N SER A 172 24.65 -10.74 -5.51
CA SER A 172 23.67 -11.31 -6.44
C SER A 172 24.36 -12.15 -7.53
N PRO A 173 23.65 -13.13 -8.14
CA PRO A 173 24.27 -14.09 -9.03
C PRO A 173 24.90 -13.48 -10.30
N THR A 174 24.28 -12.46 -10.88
CA THR A 174 24.64 -11.95 -12.22
C THR A 174 25.34 -10.61 -12.14
N THR A 175 24.69 -9.60 -11.56
CA THR A 175 25.24 -8.23 -11.51
C THR A 175 26.20 -7.98 -10.35
N ARG A 176 26.31 -8.94 -9.42
CA ARG A 176 27.16 -8.84 -8.22
C ARG A 176 26.81 -7.65 -7.31
N GLN A 177 25.56 -7.17 -7.39
CA GLN A 177 24.98 -6.20 -6.46
C GLN A 177 24.56 -6.92 -5.17
N SER A 178 23.78 -6.29 -4.28
CA SER A 178 23.30 -6.97 -3.07
C SER A 178 22.27 -8.05 -3.40
N GLU A 179 22.49 -9.26 -2.89
CA GLU A 179 21.58 -10.39 -3.11
C GLU A 179 20.22 -10.15 -2.44
N ALA A 180 19.13 -10.28 -3.19
CA ALA A 180 17.76 -10.28 -2.67
C ALA A 180 17.37 -11.71 -2.25
N PHE A 181 16.87 -11.91 -1.04
CA PHE A 181 16.59 -13.26 -0.54
C PHE A 181 15.41 -13.29 0.45
N CYS A 182 14.85 -14.48 0.64
CA CYS A 182 13.87 -14.76 1.68
C CYS A 182 14.44 -15.69 2.77
N ASN A 183 14.12 -15.41 4.04
CA ASN A 183 14.53 -16.25 5.17
C ASN A 183 13.48 -16.25 6.30
N TYR A 184 13.46 -17.28 7.13
CA TYR A 184 12.62 -17.32 8.34
C TYR A 184 13.17 -16.41 9.45
N GLU A 185 14.47 -16.10 9.42
CA GLU A 185 15.11 -15.23 10.41
C GLU A 185 14.67 -13.78 10.25
N THR A 186 14.47 -13.12 11.39
CA THR A 186 14.27 -11.68 11.46
C THR A 186 15.60 -10.98 11.72
N TYR A 187 15.90 -9.93 10.96
CA TYR A 187 17.08 -9.09 11.18
C TYR A 187 16.68 -7.75 11.81
N ASN A 188 17.67 -7.04 12.36
CA ASN A 188 17.50 -5.65 12.80
C ASN A 188 17.48 -4.71 11.58
N ALA A 189 16.50 -4.92 10.71
CA ALA A 189 16.28 -4.15 9.50
C ALA A 189 14.78 -4.08 9.20
N CYS A 190 14.40 -3.07 8.44
CA CYS A 190 13.05 -2.84 8.00
C CYS A 190 13.03 -2.29 6.59
N TRP A 191 11.92 -2.51 5.90
CA TRP A 191 11.66 -1.87 4.62
C TRP A 191 10.95 -0.54 4.83
N GLN A 192 11.19 0.41 3.91
CA GLN A 192 10.43 1.65 3.79
C GLN A 192 9.95 1.87 2.34
N ILE A 193 8.70 2.32 2.20
CA ILE A 193 8.11 2.80 0.95
C ILE A 193 8.43 4.28 0.87
N ILE A 194 9.18 4.69 -0.16
CA ILE A 194 9.55 6.08 -0.36
C ILE A 194 8.80 6.69 -1.54
N ASN A 195 8.42 7.95 -1.37
CA ASN A 195 7.89 8.79 -2.43
C ASN A 195 8.90 9.89 -2.77
N LEU A 196 9.64 9.76 -3.88
CA LEU A 196 10.63 10.76 -4.30
C LEU A 196 10.02 12.00 -4.97
N GLU A 197 8.77 11.93 -5.44
CA GLU A 197 8.07 13.07 -6.04
C GLU A 197 7.56 14.08 -5.00
N SER A 198 7.69 13.75 -3.71
CA SER A 198 7.24 14.57 -2.58
C SER A 198 8.02 15.88 -2.38
N LYS A 199 9.17 16.09 -3.04
CA LYS A 199 9.97 17.33 -2.91
C LYS A 199 9.29 18.59 -3.47
N ASN A 200 8.22 18.46 -4.27
CA ASN A 200 7.55 19.59 -4.92
C ASN A 200 6.14 19.90 -4.38
N ARG A 201 5.70 19.34 -3.26
CA ARG A 201 4.31 19.49 -2.80
C ARG A 201 4.16 20.50 -1.68
N THR A 202 3.36 21.54 -1.93
CA THR A 202 2.96 22.55 -0.96
C THR A 202 2.08 21.94 0.14
N HIS A 203 2.19 22.48 1.35
CA HIS A 203 1.64 22.04 2.64
C HIS A 203 0.12 21.71 2.73
N ASN A 204 -0.66 21.79 1.65
CA ASN A 204 -2.12 21.58 1.63
C ASN A 204 -2.58 20.19 1.11
N ASP A 205 -1.71 19.40 0.50
CA ASP A 205 -2.04 18.05 -0.01
C ASP A 205 -1.77 16.95 1.04
N ASN A 206 -2.59 16.89 2.09
CA ASN A 206 -2.56 15.78 3.06
C ASN A 206 -2.89 14.40 2.43
N ASN A 207 -3.35 14.37 1.18
CA ASN A 207 -3.68 13.15 0.44
C ASN A 207 -2.46 12.25 0.14
N THR A 208 -1.24 12.76 0.28
CA THR A 208 0.00 12.08 -0.14
C THR A 208 0.77 11.43 0.99
N LEU A 209 0.14 11.34 2.18
CA LEU A 209 0.72 10.65 3.32
C LEU A 209 0.50 9.13 3.22
N TYR A 210 -0.63 8.69 2.67
CA TYR A 210 -1.01 7.29 2.57
C TYR A 210 -0.45 6.64 1.31
N VAL A 211 -0.13 5.35 1.41
CA VAL A 211 0.17 4.52 0.25
C VAL A 211 -1.13 3.96 -0.28
N ASN A 212 -1.44 4.24 -1.54
CA ASN A 212 -2.60 3.68 -2.23
C ASN A 212 -2.20 2.51 -3.13
N SER A 213 -3.13 1.60 -3.35
CA SER A 213 -3.05 0.63 -4.43
C SER A 213 -2.91 1.37 -5.76
N LYS A 214 -2.01 0.86 -6.60
CA LYS A 214 -1.56 1.40 -7.88
C LYS A 214 -0.61 2.59 -7.79
N ASP A 215 -0.17 2.97 -6.58
CA ASP A 215 0.92 3.93 -6.45
C ASP A 215 2.22 3.35 -7.04
N ILE A 216 2.97 4.22 -7.73
CA ILE A 216 4.34 3.91 -8.13
C ILE A 216 5.28 4.28 -7.00
N ILE A 217 5.90 3.26 -6.43
CA ILE A 217 6.73 3.36 -5.24
C ILE A 217 8.16 2.93 -5.52
N LYS A 218 9.05 3.35 -4.62
CA LYS A 218 10.39 2.78 -4.47
C LYS A 218 10.51 2.18 -3.09
N LEU A 219 11.34 1.16 -2.96
CA LEU A 219 11.54 0.41 -1.73
C LEU A 219 13.00 0.48 -1.33
N LYS A 220 13.25 0.74 -0.06
CA LYS A 220 14.59 0.63 0.52
C LYS A 220 14.59 -0.18 1.80
N ILE A 221 15.70 -0.85 2.09
CA ILE A 221 15.99 -1.40 3.41
C ILE A 221 16.78 -0.38 4.22
N ILE A 222 16.36 -0.22 5.47
CA ILE A 222 17.10 0.45 6.53
C ILE A 222 17.52 -0.61 7.55
N GLY A 223 18.77 -0.59 7.96
CA GLY A 223 19.31 -1.45 9.01
C GLY A 223 20.62 -0.89 9.53
N ASP A 224 21.50 -1.76 10.00
CA ASP A 224 22.81 -1.35 10.52
C ASP A 224 23.80 -0.90 9.42
N GLY A 225 23.50 -1.19 8.15
CA GLY A 225 24.30 -0.83 6.98
C GLY A 225 23.79 0.42 6.26
N GLN A 226 24.33 0.67 5.06
CA GLN A 226 23.82 1.72 4.17
C GLN A 226 22.40 1.40 3.67
N ASP A 227 21.67 2.42 3.25
CA ASP A 227 20.35 2.21 2.63
C ASP A 227 20.52 1.48 1.28
N LEU A 228 19.83 0.34 1.12
CA LEU A 228 19.81 -0.41 -0.14
C LEU A 228 18.44 -0.27 -0.82
N TYR A 229 18.44 0.12 -2.08
CA TYR A 229 17.22 0.27 -2.89
C TYR A 229 16.93 -1.00 -3.68
N LEU A 230 15.66 -1.39 -3.74
CA LEU A 230 15.20 -2.55 -4.49
C LEU A 230 15.14 -2.25 -5.99
N ARG A 231 15.81 -3.09 -6.77
CA ARG A 231 15.88 -2.99 -8.22
C ARG A 231 15.57 -4.31 -8.90
N SER A 232 14.98 -4.23 -10.10
CA SER A 232 15.03 -5.32 -11.07
C SER A 232 15.38 -4.77 -12.46
N HIS A 233 15.74 -5.65 -13.38
CA HIS A 233 16.27 -5.30 -14.70
C HIS A 233 16.22 -6.52 -15.62
N ASP A 234 16.76 -6.43 -16.83
CA ASP A 234 16.76 -7.48 -17.85
C ASP A 234 17.81 -8.60 -17.63
N PHE A 235 18.75 -8.44 -16.69
CA PHE A 235 19.65 -9.52 -16.31
C PHE A 235 18.91 -10.70 -15.65
N THR A 236 19.38 -11.91 -15.96
CA THR A 236 18.82 -13.17 -15.47
C THR A 236 19.88 -14.06 -14.83
N PHE A 237 19.45 -15.04 -14.04
CA PHE A 237 20.29 -16.14 -13.54
C PHE A 237 19.55 -17.47 -13.68
N THR A 238 20.28 -18.59 -13.68
CA THR A 238 19.70 -19.93 -13.87
C THR A 238 19.97 -20.82 -12.68
N ILE A 239 18.96 -21.56 -12.22
CA ILE A 239 19.06 -22.61 -11.21
C ILE A 239 18.23 -23.80 -11.70
N ASN A 240 18.82 -25.00 -11.70
CA ASN A 240 18.13 -26.24 -12.12
C ASN A 240 17.44 -26.12 -13.50
N ASP A 241 18.14 -25.56 -14.48
CA ASP A 241 17.65 -25.31 -15.85
C ASP A 241 16.48 -24.31 -15.98
N GLU A 242 16.04 -23.69 -14.88
CA GLU A 242 15.06 -22.60 -14.89
C GLU A 242 15.76 -21.24 -14.83
N THR A 243 15.29 -20.29 -15.66
CA THR A 243 15.84 -18.94 -15.74
C THR A 243 14.95 -17.92 -15.05
N PHE A 244 15.54 -17.15 -14.14
CA PHE A 244 14.87 -16.15 -13.31
C PHE A 244 15.41 -14.75 -13.61
N GLN A 245 14.53 -13.75 -13.65
CA GLN A 245 14.95 -12.36 -13.76
C GLN A 245 15.47 -11.87 -12.40
N GLU A 246 16.68 -11.31 -12.40
CA GLU A 246 17.38 -10.91 -11.19
C GLU A 246 16.67 -9.74 -10.49
N VAL A 247 16.63 -9.81 -9.16
CA VAL A 247 16.20 -8.75 -8.25
C VAL A 247 17.36 -8.53 -7.27
N VAL A 248 17.68 -7.26 -7.02
CA VAL A 248 18.88 -6.87 -6.28
C VAL A 248 18.65 -5.67 -5.38
N GLY A 249 19.55 -5.50 -4.42
CA GLY A 249 19.73 -4.25 -3.69
C GLY A 249 20.91 -3.45 -4.25
N HIS A 250 20.81 -2.13 -4.28
CA HIS A 250 21.93 -1.28 -4.70
C HIS A 250 22.00 0.06 -3.93
N GLU A 251 23.18 0.67 -3.99
CA GLU A 251 23.47 2.03 -3.48
C GLU A 251 23.59 3.05 -4.63
N ASP A 252 23.51 2.59 -5.88
CA ASP A 252 23.64 3.44 -7.07
C ASP A 252 22.51 4.46 -7.21
N ARG A 253 22.66 5.39 -8.17
CA ARG A 253 21.62 6.34 -8.54
C ARG A 253 20.29 5.64 -8.84
N ILE A 254 19.25 6.18 -8.24
CA ILE A 254 17.87 5.73 -8.43
C ILE A 254 17.34 6.13 -9.81
N GLY A 255 16.65 5.22 -10.49
CA GLY A 255 16.05 5.40 -11.81
C GLY A 255 14.77 4.57 -12.02
N ALA A 256 14.38 4.39 -13.28
CA ALA A 256 13.14 3.71 -13.67
C ALA A 256 13.10 2.21 -13.32
N ASN A 257 14.27 1.58 -13.17
CA ASN A 257 14.41 0.17 -12.78
C ASN A 257 14.18 -0.08 -11.27
N ASP A 258 13.90 0.99 -10.51
CA ASP A 258 13.67 0.92 -9.06
C ASP A 258 12.19 1.14 -8.73
N GLU A 259 11.36 1.32 -9.76
CA GLU A 259 9.93 1.64 -9.64
C GLU A 259 9.08 0.38 -9.62
N TRP A 260 8.25 0.30 -8.60
CA TRP A 260 7.32 -0.80 -8.36
C TRP A 260 5.90 -0.25 -8.20
N CYS A 261 4.93 -0.83 -8.89
CA CYS A 261 3.51 -0.57 -8.65
C CYS A 261 3.04 -1.50 -7.53
N ILE A 262 2.58 -0.93 -6.41
CA ILE A 262 2.00 -1.70 -5.31
C ILE A 262 0.52 -1.97 -5.57
N GLU A 263 0.07 -3.21 -5.51
CA GLU A 263 -1.31 -3.60 -5.81
C GLU A 263 -1.93 -4.30 -4.60
N LEU A 264 -3.06 -3.79 -4.11
CA LEU A 264 -3.83 -4.43 -3.05
C LEU A 264 -4.52 -5.69 -3.59
N ILE A 265 -4.37 -6.81 -2.89
CA ILE A 265 -5.01 -8.09 -3.21
C ILE A 265 -6.16 -8.36 -2.23
N GLU A 266 -5.89 -8.25 -0.93
CA GLU A 266 -6.83 -8.50 0.17
C GLU A 266 -6.54 -7.58 1.37
#